data_AF-A0A971ZYE7-F1
#
_entry.id   AF-A0A971ZYE7-F1
#
_cell.length_a   1.000
_cell.length_b   1.000
_cell.length_c   1.000
_cell.angle_alpha   90.00
_cell.angle_beta   90.00
_cell.angle_gamma   90.00
#
_symmetry.space_group_name_H-M   'P 1'
#
loop_
_entity.id
_entity.type
_entity.pdbx_description
1 polymer ?
#
loop_
_entity_poly.entity_id
_entity_poly.type
_entity_poly.pdbx_seq_one_letter_code
_entity_poly.pdbx_strand_id
1 'polypeptide(L)'
;MKSKLKKGLIKGLVSLLLIFMLILSSVVATWAEELEGLEEFPTADISPWALITLNEGERYGIYPTDWYYDGFREEISEERLEILLENTLNKIRALGLEENENFTPIPSKGNRTREDILIIYQRNSKIGI
;
A
#
# COMPACT_ATOMS: atom_id res chain seq x y z
N MET A 1 -38.95 -1.59 -47.86
CA MET A 1 -38.99 -2.38 -46.60
C MET A 1 -37.75 -2.24 -45.70
N LYS A 2 -36.60 -1.69 -46.16
CA LYS A 2 -35.33 -1.69 -45.39
C LYS A 2 -35.15 -0.57 -44.35
N SER A 3 -35.76 0.62 -44.50
CA SER A 3 -35.51 1.75 -43.60
C SER A 3 -36.25 1.66 -42.25
N LYS A 4 -37.47 1.09 -42.25
CA LYS A 4 -38.27 0.91 -41.03
C LYS A 4 -37.64 -0.12 -40.07
N LEU A 5 -37.11 -1.23 -40.60
CA LEU A 5 -36.35 -2.22 -39.81
C LEU A 5 -35.08 -1.62 -39.20
N LYS A 6 -34.31 -0.83 -39.97
CA LYS A 6 -33.08 -0.18 -39.49
C LYS A 6 -33.37 0.84 -38.38
N LYS A 7 -34.48 1.58 -38.49
CA LYS A 7 -34.96 2.49 -37.44
C LYS A 7 -35.42 1.73 -36.18
N GLY A 8 -36.05 0.57 -36.33
CA GLY A 8 -36.44 -0.30 -35.21
C GLY A 8 -35.22 -0.84 -34.45
N LEU A 9 -34.20 -1.30 -35.16
CA LEU A 9 -32.94 -1.78 -34.58
C LEU A 9 -32.19 -0.68 -33.82
N ILE A 10 -32.10 0.53 -34.40
CA ILE A 10 -31.46 1.67 -33.73
C ILE A 10 -32.21 2.06 -32.44
N LYS A 11 -33.55 2.06 -32.48
CA LYS A 11 -34.37 2.32 -31.28
C LYS A 11 -34.16 1.27 -30.19
N GLY A 12 -34.06 0.00 -30.58
CA GLY A 12 -33.74 -1.11 -29.67
C GLY A 12 -32.36 -0.93 -29.03
N LEU A 13 -31.35 -0.58 -29.83
CA LEU A 13 -29.98 -0.36 -29.34
C LEU A 13 -29.90 0.83 -28.37
N VAL A 14 -30.57 1.94 -28.69
CA VAL A 14 -30.63 3.12 -27.81
C VAL A 14 -31.37 2.80 -26.50
N SER A 15 -32.47 2.05 -26.57
CA SER A 15 -33.20 1.62 -25.38
C SER A 15 -32.36 0.70 -24.48
N LEU A 16 -31.60 -0.23 -25.08
CA LEU A 16 -30.72 -1.12 -24.33
C LEU A 16 -29.61 -0.32 -23.63
N LEU A 17 -29.03 0.66 -24.32
CA LEU A 17 -27.97 1.51 -23.79
C LEU A 17 -28.48 2.40 -22.63
N LEU A 18 -29.71 2.90 -22.72
CA LEU A 18 -30.36 3.64 -21.62
C LEU A 18 -30.61 2.75 -20.40
N ILE A 19 -31.13 1.54 -20.59
CA ILE A 19 -31.34 0.58 -19.50
C ILE A 19 -30.00 0.23 -18.85
N PHE A 20 -28.96 0.00 -19.64
CA PHE A 20 -27.62 -0.29 -19.14
C PHE A 20 -27.03 0.88 -18.34
N MET A 21 -27.21 2.13 -18.79
CA MET A 21 -26.80 3.31 -18.03
C MET A 21 -27.55 3.45 -16.70
N LEU A 22 -28.85 3.15 -16.67
CA LEU A 22 -29.63 3.18 -15.43
C LEU A 22 -29.13 2.13 -14.43
N ILE A 23 -28.81 0.91 -14.88
CA ILE A 23 -28.23 -0.13 -14.03
C ILE A 23 -26.85 0.30 -13.51
N LEU A 24 -25.97 0.85 -14.36
CA LEU A 24 -24.67 1.37 -13.95
C LEU A 24 -24.77 2.49 -12.89
N SER A 25 -25.80 3.33 -12.96
CA SER A 25 -26.02 4.40 -11.98
C SER A 25 -26.40 3.87 -10.59
N SER A 26 -27.11 2.75 -10.51
CA SER A 26 -27.49 2.13 -9.23
C SER A 26 -26.33 1.44 -8.51
N VAL A 27 -25.32 0.96 -9.24
CA VAL A 27 -24.17 0.27 -8.63
C VAL A 27 -23.26 1.24 -7.89
N VAL A 28 -23.18 2.52 -8.28
CA VAL A 28 -22.36 3.52 -7.59
C VAL A 28 -22.98 3.94 -6.26
N ALA A 29 -24.32 4.02 -6.18
CA ALA A 29 -25.03 4.50 -4.99
C ALA A 29 -24.82 3.61 -3.75
N THR A 30 -24.71 2.29 -3.92
CA THR A 30 -24.54 1.36 -2.79
C THR A 30 -23.15 1.47 -2.13
N TRP A 31 -22.10 1.80 -2.89
CA TRP A 31 -20.77 2.06 -2.32
C TRP A 31 -20.70 3.42 -1.62
N ALA A 32 -21.48 4.41 -2.08
CA ALA A 32 -21.56 5.72 -1.45
C ALA A 32 -22.32 5.68 -0.12
N GLU A 33 -23.37 4.87 0.00
CA GLU A 33 -24.16 4.72 1.23
C GLU A 33 -23.39 3.97 2.34
N GLU A 34 -22.53 3.01 1.98
CA GLU A 34 -21.56 2.38 2.92
C GLU A 34 -20.50 3.38 3.41
N LEU A 35 -20.20 4.41 2.59
CA LEU A 35 -19.24 5.47 2.89
C LEU A 35 -19.86 6.69 3.58
N GLU A 36 -21.17 6.92 3.46
CA GLU A 36 -21.92 8.01 4.12
C GLU A 36 -21.99 7.84 5.66
N GLY A 37 -21.74 6.62 6.17
CA GLY A 37 -21.63 6.34 7.60
C GLY A 37 -20.26 6.66 8.21
N LEU A 38 -19.27 7.01 7.39
CA LEU A 38 -17.94 7.45 7.85
C LEU A 38 -17.93 8.97 7.93
N GLU A 39 -17.96 9.53 9.15
CA GLU A 39 -17.98 10.99 9.37
C GLU A 39 -16.80 11.73 8.70
N GLU A 40 -15.68 11.03 8.46
CA GLU A 40 -14.57 11.47 7.63
C GLU A 40 -13.93 10.24 6.97
N PHE A 41 -13.62 10.32 5.67
CA PHE A 41 -12.67 9.38 5.08
C PHE A 41 -11.33 9.61 5.78
N PRO A 42 -10.67 8.57 6.34
CA PRO A 42 -9.37 8.75 6.94
C PRO A 42 -8.43 9.29 5.88
N THR A 43 -7.91 10.50 6.09
CA THR A 43 -6.90 11.09 5.21
C THR A 43 -5.53 10.66 5.69
N ALA A 44 -4.64 10.31 4.76
CA ALA A 44 -3.29 9.91 5.09
C ALA A 44 -2.56 11.04 5.82
N ASP A 45 -2.16 10.83 7.07
CA ASP A 45 -1.36 11.78 7.84
C ASP A 45 0.13 11.53 7.57
N ILE A 46 0.56 11.86 6.35
CA ILE A 46 1.94 11.70 5.90
C ILE A 46 2.58 13.05 5.58
N SER A 47 3.89 13.15 5.76
CA SER A 47 4.64 14.33 5.33
C SER A 47 4.69 14.40 3.80
N PRO A 48 4.33 15.54 3.16
CA PRO A 48 4.44 15.70 1.71
C PRO A 48 5.86 15.46 1.18
N TRP A 49 6.89 15.75 1.99
CA TRP A 49 8.29 15.51 1.64
C TRP A 49 8.60 14.01 1.49
N ALA A 50 7.88 13.16 2.21
CA ALA A 50 8.17 11.73 2.31
C ALA A 50 7.50 10.95 1.18
N LEU A 51 6.55 11.56 0.46
CA LEU A 51 5.68 10.89 -0.51
C LEU A 51 6.45 10.00 -1.50
N ILE A 52 7.57 10.50 -2.04
CA ILE A 52 8.40 9.75 -2.98
C ILE A 52 9.00 8.50 -2.31
N THR A 53 9.56 8.66 -1.10
CA THR A 53 10.12 7.54 -0.34
C THR A 53 9.06 6.54 0.11
N LEU A 54 7.87 7.03 0.47
CA LEU A 54 6.76 6.18 0.90
C LEU A 54 6.24 5.32 -0.25
N ASN A 55 6.08 5.89 -1.45
CA ASN A 55 5.71 5.15 -2.66
C ASN A 55 6.71 4.02 -2.98
N GLU A 56 8.01 4.26 -2.76
CA GLU A 56 9.03 3.22 -2.93
C GLU A 56 8.84 2.09 -1.90
N GLY A 57 8.65 2.44 -0.62
CA GLY A 57 8.39 1.47 0.44
C GLY A 57 7.14 0.62 0.18
N GLU A 58 6.07 1.24 -0.32
CA GLU A 58 4.84 0.57 -0.75
C GLU A 58 5.08 -0.38 -1.93
N ARG A 59 5.78 0.09 -2.97
CA ARG A 59 6.12 -0.72 -4.15
C ARG A 59 6.86 -2.00 -3.77
N TYR A 60 7.75 -1.90 -2.79
CA TYR A 60 8.48 -3.06 -2.29
C TYR A 60 7.71 -3.85 -1.23
N GLY A 61 6.58 -3.36 -0.71
CA GLY A 61 5.80 -4.03 0.34
C GLY A 61 6.60 -4.20 1.63
N ILE A 62 7.32 -3.15 2.05
CA ILE A 62 8.13 -3.17 3.28
C ILE A 62 7.27 -2.98 4.53
N TYR A 63 6.14 -2.28 4.41
CA TYR A 63 5.17 -2.03 5.48
C TYR A 63 3.76 -1.87 4.87
N PRO A 64 2.69 -2.04 5.67
CA PRO A 64 1.32 -1.88 5.20
C PRO A 64 0.95 -0.40 5.02
N THR A 65 0.21 -0.09 3.95
CA THR A 65 -0.24 1.28 3.63
C THR A 65 -1.22 1.85 4.66
N ASP A 66 -1.89 1.00 5.43
CA ASP A 66 -2.85 1.42 6.45
C ASP A 66 -2.18 2.24 7.56
N TRP A 67 -0.87 2.10 7.75
CA TRP A 67 -0.11 2.92 8.70
C TRP A 67 -0.18 4.41 8.39
N TYR A 68 -0.41 4.81 7.13
CA TYR A 68 -0.58 6.21 6.76
C TYR A 68 -1.75 6.88 7.48
N TYR A 69 -2.70 6.11 7.98
CA TYR A 69 -3.92 6.57 8.62
C TYR A 69 -3.93 6.32 10.13
N ASP A 70 -2.87 5.69 10.66
CA ASP A 70 -2.78 5.26 12.05
C ASP A 70 -1.43 5.71 12.65
N GLY A 71 -1.38 6.94 13.16
CA GLY A 71 -0.24 7.46 13.91
C GLY A 71 1.08 7.50 13.12
N PHE A 72 1.06 7.72 11.79
CA PHE A 72 2.27 7.63 10.96
C PHE A 72 3.36 8.63 11.36
N ARG A 73 2.98 9.78 11.92
CA ARG A 73 3.89 10.85 12.35
C ARG A 73 4.28 10.76 13.82
N GLU A 74 3.76 9.76 14.52
CA GLU A 74 4.10 9.48 15.90
C GLU A 74 5.45 8.77 15.99
N GLU A 75 5.95 8.60 17.21
CA GLU A 75 7.11 7.76 17.45
C GLU A 75 6.79 6.31 17.03
N ILE A 76 7.68 5.71 16.24
CA ILE A 76 7.47 4.34 15.76
C ILE A 76 7.46 3.36 16.93
N SER A 77 6.44 2.50 16.99
CA SER A 77 6.40 1.43 17.99
C SER A 77 7.49 0.38 17.73
N GLU A 78 7.87 -0.33 18.78
CA GLU A 78 8.86 -1.40 18.68
C GLU A 78 8.43 -2.49 17.68
N GLU A 79 7.14 -2.83 17.68
CA GLU A 79 6.52 -3.79 16.77
C GLU A 79 6.63 -3.33 15.30
N ARG A 80 6.23 -2.08 15.00
CA ARG A 80 6.31 -1.53 13.64
C ARG A 80 7.75 -1.47 13.15
N LEU A 81 8.70 -1.17 14.03
CA LEU A 81 10.12 -1.18 13.71
C LEU A 81 10.63 -2.60 13.39
N GLU A 82 10.23 -3.62 14.14
CA GLU A 82 10.60 -5.02 13.84
C GLU A 82 10.04 -5.46 12.48
N ILE A 83 8.78 -5.12 12.18
CA ILE A 83 8.15 -5.40 10.88
C ILE A 83 8.97 -4.78 9.73
N LEU A 84 9.38 -3.52 9.86
CA LEU A 84 10.21 -2.84 8.87
C LEU A 84 11.55 -3.57 8.66
N LEU A 85 12.22 -3.94 9.75
CA LEU A 85 13.52 -4.63 9.70
C LEU A 85 13.41 -6.01 9.06
N GLU A 86 12.41 -6.79 9.45
CA GLU A 86 12.17 -8.13 8.93
C GLU A 86 11.80 -8.11 7.44
N ASN A 87 10.86 -7.26 7.03
CA ASN A 87 10.45 -7.18 5.64
C ASN A 87 11.56 -6.66 4.74
N THR A 88 12.31 -5.65 5.19
CA THR A 88 13.48 -5.16 4.46
C THR A 88 14.50 -6.27 4.25
N LEU A 89 14.81 -7.01 5.32
CA LEU A 89 15.72 -8.14 5.25
C LEU A 89 15.24 -9.21 4.26
N ASN A 90 13.95 -9.56 4.29
CA ASN A 90 13.37 -10.54 3.38
C ASN A 90 13.50 -10.10 1.92
N LYS A 91 13.35 -8.81 1.61
CA LYS A 91 13.57 -8.29 0.25
C LYS A 91 15.03 -8.37 -0.18
N ILE A 92 15.95 -8.10 0.73
CA ILE A 92 17.39 -8.19 0.43
C ILE A 92 17.80 -9.64 0.19
N ARG A 93 17.33 -10.58 1.01
CA ARG A 93 17.56 -12.02 0.80
C ARG A 93 17.02 -12.50 -0.55
N ALA A 94 15.89 -11.94 -0.99
CA ALA A 94 15.32 -12.25 -2.29
C ALA A 94 16.19 -11.79 -3.48
N LEU A 95 17.21 -10.94 -3.26
CA LEU A 95 18.19 -10.57 -4.29
C LEU A 95 19.21 -11.68 -4.59
N GLY A 96 19.28 -12.73 -3.77
CA GLY A 96 20.20 -13.85 -3.97
C GLY A 96 21.67 -13.49 -3.76
N LEU A 97 21.95 -12.45 -2.96
CA LEU A 97 23.30 -12.05 -2.60
C LEU A 97 23.93 -13.07 -1.64
N GLU A 98 25.23 -13.30 -1.76
CA GLU A 98 25.97 -14.16 -0.83
C GLU A 98 26.04 -13.52 0.57
N GLU A 99 25.74 -14.32 1.60
CA GLU A 99 25.89 -13.89 2.99
C GLU A 99 27.37 -13.82 3.38
N ASN A 100 27.81 -12.71 3.94
CA ASN A 100 29.07 -12.53 4.66
C ASN A 100 29.05 -13.31 5.98
N GLU A 101 29.68 -14.48 5.95
CA GLU A 101 29.84 -15.37 7.11
C GLU A 101 30.67 -14.75 8.25
N ASN A 102 31.49 -13.73 7.97
CA ASN A 102 32.32 -13.06 8.98
C ASN A 102 31.55 -11.98 9.75
N PHE A 103 30.30 -11.73 9.38
CA PHE A 103 29.51 -10.69 10.01
C PHE A 103 28.93 -11.18 11.35
N THR A 104 29.21 -10.45 12.44
CA THR A 104 28.66 -10.74 13.78
C THR A 104 27.70 -9.63 14.22
N PRO A 105 26.41 -9.93 14.45
CA PRO A 105 25.45 -9.03 15.06
C PRO A 105 25.93 -8.37 16.36
N ILE A 106 25.72 -7.06 16.53
CA ILE A 106 25.76 -6.46 17.87
C ILE A 106 24.33 -6.50 18.45
N PRO A 107 24.12 -7.00 19.68
CA PRO A 107 22.80 -7.08 20.28
C PRO A 107 22.22 -5.71 20.63
N SER A 108 20.94 -5.49 20.31
CA SER A 108 20.18 -4.27 20.66
C SER A 108 19.82 -4.24 22.15
N LYS A 109 19.90 -3.04 22.76
CA LYS A 109 19.62 -2.83 24.20
C LYS A 109 18.23 -2.25 24.50
N GLY A 110 17.32 -2.20 23.51
CA GLY A 110 15.95 -1.71 23.71
C GLY A 110 15.79 -0.19 23.78
N ASN A 111 16.88 0.59 23.89
CA ASN A 111 16.88 2.04 23.71
C ASN A 111 17.35 2.38 22.28
N ARG A 112 16.54 2.02 21.28
CA ARG A 112 16.98 1.97 19.88
C ARG A 112 17.30 3.36 19.33
N THR A 113 18.58 3.68 19.30
CA THR A 113 19.11 4.83 18.58
C THR A 113 19.23 4.49 17.09
N ARG A 114 19.46 5.51 16.26
CA ARG A 114 19.78 5.31 14.83
C ARG A 114 20.96 4.33 14.64
N GLU A 115 21.93 4.35 15.56
CA GLU A 115 23.08 3.45 15.54
C GLU A 115 22.66 2.00 15.76
N ASP A 116 21.71 1.76 16.67
CA ASP A 116 21.16 0.43 16.92
C ASP A 116 20.42 -0.13 15.71
N ILE A 117 19.75 0.70 14.92
CA ILE A 117 19.07 0.28 13.68
C ILE A 117 20.09 -0.18 12.63
N LEU A 118 21.17 0.57 12.44
CA LEU A 118 22.26 0.19 11.53
C LEU A 118 22.87 -1.14 11.95
N ILE A 119 23.09 -1.30 13.25
CA ILE A 119 23.60 -2.53 13.86
C ILE A 119 22.64 -3.72 13.66
N ILE A 120 21.33 -3.53 13.85
CA ILE A 120 20.33 -4.60 13.70
C ILE A 120 20.17 -5.00 12.23
N TYR A 121 20.21 -4.03 11.32
CA TYR A 121 20.20 -4.34 9.89
C TYR A 121 21.42 -5.18 9.51
N GLN A 122 22.60 -4.78 9.99
CA GLN A 122 23.83 -5.53 9.81
C GLN A 122 23.70 -6.94 10.44
N ARG A 123 23.17 -7.07 11.66
CA ARG A 123 22.81 -8.34 12.33
C ARG A 123 22.10 -9.32 11.42
N ASN A 124 21.08 -8.81 10.75
CA ASN A 124 20.09 -9.63 10.08
C ASN A 124 20.47 -9.92 8.63
N SER A 125 21.14 -8.98 7.95
CA SER A 125 21.45 -9.12 6.53
C SER A 125 22.66 -10.00 6.27
N LYS A 126 23.61 -10.13 7.22
CA LYS A 126 24.94 -10.70 6.96
C LYS A 126 25.53 -10.20 5.64
N ILE A 127 25.11 -9.10 5.04
CA ILE A 127 25.64 -8.64 3.75
C ILE A 127 26.57 -7.51 4.13
N GLY A 128 27.87 -7.79 4.04
CA GLY A 128 28.90 -6.78 4.24
C GLY A 128 28.82 -5.76 3.11
N ILE A 129 28.67 -4.48 3.44
CA ILE A 129 28.99 -3.36 2.56
C ILE A 129 30.33 -2.80 3.01
#